data_AF-A0A813J3T1-F1
#
_entry.id   AF-A0A813J3T1-F1
#
_cell.length_a   1.000
_cell.length_b   1.000
_cell.length_c   1.000
_cell.angle_alpha   90.00
_cell.angle_beta   90.00
_cell.angle_gamma   90.00
#
_symmetry.space_group_name_H-M   'P 1'
#
loop_
_entity.id
_entity.type
_entity.pdbx_description
1 polymer ?
#
loop_
_entity_poly.entity_id
_entity_poly.type
_entity_poly.pdbx_seq_one_letter_code
_entity_poly.pdbx_strand_id
1 'polypeptide(L)'
;EELCWDIALDKMVEFQNVDLAKRVWIKEPEDVRVRSLQRTVQGSVKRLSEDLYSGEAHFLLELVQNVDDCAYPPGVTPTLRLTHETRREEFSKLTSFEAEASTADGLLVFEHNESGFEERNVRAICDIDLSTKSAAQKRFIGAK
;
A
#
# COMPACT_ATOMS: atom_id res chain seq x y z
N GLU A 1 15.72 0.05 -6.14
CA GLU A 1 15.05 0.75 -7.26
C GLU A 1 14.69 -0.21 -8.39
N GLU A 2 15.62 -1.01 -8.91
CA GLU A 2 15.41 -1.98 -10.02
C GLU A 2 14.08 -2.76 -9.95
N LEU A 3 13.75 -3.36 -8.81
CA LEU A 3 12.49 -4.09 -8.63
C LEU A 3 11.22 -3.26 -8.94
N CYS A 4 11.19 -1.99 -8.54
CA CYS A 4 10.03 -1.14 -8.81
C CYS A 4 9.89 -0.86 -10.31
N TRP A 5 11.02 -0.70 -11.02
CA TRP A 5 11.06 -0.54 -12.48
C TRP A 5 10.52 -1.79 -13.17
N ASP A 6 10.95 -2.96 -12.75
CA ASP A 6 10.49 -4.23 -13.30
C ASP A 6 8.99 -4.41 -13.10
N ILE A 7 8.48 -4.16 -11.90
CA ILE A 7 7.04 -4.25 -11.60
C ILE A 7 6.25 -3.27 -12.48
N ALA A 8 6.71 -2.03 -12.65
CA ALA A 8 6.01 -1.06 -13.49
C ALA A 8 5.99 -1.48 -14.96
N LEU A 9 7.11 -1.99 -15.48
CA LEU A 9 7.18 -2.51 -16.84
C LEU A 9 6.22 -3.68 -17.03
N ASP A 10 6.13 -4.61 -16.07
CA ASP A 10 5.16 -5.72 -16.07
C ASP A 10 3.70 -5.20 -16.13
N LYS A 11 3.43 -4.00 -15.57
CA LYS A 11 2.12 -3.35 -15.60
C LYS A 11 1.93 -2.36 -16.76
N MET A 12 2.83 -2.37 -17.75
CA MET A 12 2.82 -1.45 -18.89
C MET A 12 2.89 0.04 -18.48
N VAL A 13 3.68 0.32 -17.43
CA VAL A 13 3.94 1.66 -16.92
C VAL A 13 5.41 2.01 -17.18
N GLU A 14 5.62 2.94 -18.11
CA GLU A 14 6.92 3.55 -18.35
C GLU A 14 7.11 4.72 -17.38
N PHE A 15 8.00 4.57 -16.40
CA PHE A 15 8.30 5.59 -15.39
C PHE A 15 8.69 6.96 -15.96
N GLN A 16 9.40 7.01 -17.09
CA GLN A 16 9.74 8.26 -17.79
C GLN A 16 8.51 9.06 -18.24
N ASN A 17 7.37 8.38 -18.36
CA ASN A 17 6.09 8.96 -18.74
C ASN A 17 5.21 9.27 -17.52
N VAL A 18 5.73 9.15 -16.30
CA VAL A 18 5.01 9.40 -15.04
C VAL A 18 5.75 10.45 -14.21
N ASP A 19 5.02 11.46 -13.75
CA ASP A 19 5.50 12.37 -12.71
C ASP A 19 5.35 11.65 -11.37
N LEU A 20 6.45 11.11 -10.84
CA LEU A 20 6.43 10.29 -9.62
C LEU A 20 6.07 11.10 -8.36
N ALA A 21 6.37 12.39 -8.36
CA ALA A 21 6.02 13.26 -7.23
C ALA A 21 4.51 13.49 -7.19
N LYS A 22 3.91 13.80 -8.35
CA LYS A 22 2.48 14.07 -8.47
C LYS A 22 1.62 12.82 -8.70
N ARG A 23 2.26 11.69 -9.00
CA ARG A 23 1.63 10.40 -9.33
C ARG A 23 0.64 10.50 -10.51
N VAL A 24 1.00 11.28 -11.53
CA VAL A 24 0.19 11.49 -12.75
C VAL A 24 0.99 11.15 -14.00
N TRP A 25 0.30 10.80 -15.08
CA TRP A 25 0.92 10.61 -16.39
C TRP A 25 1.44 11.95 -16.94
N ILE A 26 2.72 12.00 -17.28
CA ILE A 26 3.29 13.00 -18.20
C ILE A 26 2.83 12.67 -19.62
N LYS A 27 2.84 11.36 -19.95
CA LYS A 27 2.34 10.82 -21.22
C LYS A 27 1.61 9.50 -20.95
N GLU A 28 0.34 9.41 -21.36
CA GLU A 28 -0.40 8.15 -21.20
C GLU A 28 0.12 7.05 -22.15
N PRO A 29 -0.12 5.76 -21.85
CA PRO A 29 0.18 4.67 -22.77
C PRO A 29 -0.50 4.86 -24.14
N GLU A 30 0.25 4.67 -25.23
CA GLU A 30 -0.27 4.89 -26.58
C GLU A 30 -1.38 3.88 -26.94
N ASP A 31 -1.23 2.62 -26.50
CA ASP A 31 -2.22 1.57 -26.73
C ASP A 31 -3.53 1.86 -25.98
N VAL A 32 -4.59 2.11 -26.76
CA VAL A 32 -5.94 2.38 -26.26
C VAL A 32 -6.48 1.22 -25.41
N ARG A 33 -6.09 -0.03 -25.70
CA ARG A 33 -6.54 -1.22 -24.95
C ARG A 33 -5.94 -1.22 -23.55
N VAL A 34 -4.65 -0.87 -23.42
CA VAL A 34 -3.98 -0.74 -22.13
C VAL A 34 -4.66 0.34 -21.29
N ARG A 35 -4.91 1.53 -21.86
CA ARG A 35 -5.63 2.62 -21.17
C ARG A 35 -7.04 2.22 -20.77
N SER A 36 -7.75 1.47 -21.60
CA SER A 36 -9.10 0.99 -21.28
C SER A 36 -9.06 0.01 -20.11
N LEU A 37 -8.12 -0.94 -20.11
CA LEU A 37 -7.96 -1.91 -19.03
C LEU A 37 -7.57 -1.23 -17.72
N GLN A 38 -6.60 -0.31 -17.76
CA GLN A 38 -6.18 0.47 -16.59
C GLN A 38 -7.34 1.24 -15.96
N ARG A 39 -8.18 1.91 -16.77
CA ARG A 39 -9.39 2.60 -16.27
C ARG A 39 -10.38 1.64 -15.62
N THR A 40 -10.61 0.47 -16.22
CA THR A 40 -11.49 -0.57 -15.66
C THR A 40 -10.97 -1.07 -14.31
N VAL A 41 -9.67 -1.35 -14.22
CA VAL A 41 -9.02 -1.83 -12.99
C VAL A 41 -9.09 -0.75 -11.90
N GLN A 42 -8.69 0.49 -12.21
CA GLN A 42 -8.78 1.62 -11.28
C GLN A 42 -10.21 1.83 -10.76
N GLY A 43 -11.21 1.81 -11.65
CA GLY A 43 -12.61 1.94 -11.26
C GLY A 43 -13.10 0.77 -10.40
N SER A 44 -12.57 -0.44 -10.60
CA SER A 44 -12.92 -1.61 -9.80
C SER A 44 -12.29 -1.56 -8.42
N VAL A 45 -11.01 -1.16 -8.31
CA VAL A 45 -10.33 -0.94 -7.02
C VAL A 45 -11.04 0.15 -6.21
N LYS A 46 -11.43 1.25 -6.87
CA LYS A 46 -12.18 2.34 -6.20
C LYS A 46 -13.51 1.85 -5.62
N ARG A 47 -14.32 1.13 -6.41
CA ARG A 47 -15.60 0.58 -5.93
C ARG A 47 -15.41 -0.45 -4.82
N LEU A 48 -14.45 -1.36 -4.98
CA LEU A 48 -14.15 -2.36 -3.95
C LEU A 48 -13.73 -1.70 -2.64
N SER A 49 -12.90 -0.66 -2.71
CA SER A 49 -12.53 0.16 -1.56
C SER A 49 -13.78 0.76 -0.89
N GLU A 50 -14.62 1.45 -1.66
CA GLU A 50 -15.87 2.06 -1.15
C GLU A 50 -16.81 1.03 -0.49
N ASP A 51 -16.96 -0.15 -1.09
CA ASP A 51 -17.86 -1.22 -0.60
C ASP A 51 -17.30 -1.96 0.63
N LEU A 52 -15.97 -2.13 0.74
CA LEU A 52 -15.33 -2.82 1.88
C LEU A 52 -15.23 -1.96 3.13
N TYR A 53 -15.21 -0.64 3.01
CA TYR A 53 -15.11 0.29 4.13
C TYR A 53 -16.47 0.64 4.77
N SER A 54 -17.50 -0.20 4.60
CA SER A 54 -18.82 0.02 5.22
C SER A 54 -18.84 -0.07 6.76
N GLY A 55 -17.70 -0.35 7.41
CA GLY A 55 -17.48 -0.24 8.85
C GLY A 55 -16.13 0.40 9.18
N GLU A 56 -16.14 1.65 9.67
CA GLU A 56 -14.97 2.52 9.87
C GLU A 56 -13.84 1.94 10.75
N ALA A 57 -14.10 0.90 11.55
CA ALA A 57 -13.07 0.29 12.42
C ALA A 57 -12.40 -0.96 11.82
N HIS A 58 -12.94 -1.53 10.74
CA HIS A 58 -12.43 -2.81 10.23
C HIS A 58 -11.04 -2.67 9.61
N PHE A 59 -10.74 -1.55 8.95
CA PHE A 59 -9.42 -1.30 8.36
C PHE A 59 -8.29 -1.30 9.40
N LEU A 60 -8.55 -0.83 10.62
CA LEU A 60 -7.56 -0.85 11.71
C LEU A 60 -7.21 -2.28 12.08
N LEU A 61 -8.21 -3.16 12.15
CA LEU A 61 -8.00 -4.57 12.44
C LEU A 61 -7.21 -5.26 11.33
N GLU A 62 -7.49 -4.94 10.06
CA GLU A 62 -6.73 -5.46 8.91
C GLU A 62 -5.27 -4.97 8.93
N LEU A 63 -5.03 -3.72 9.31
CA LEU A 63 -3.66 -3.20 9.48
C LEU A 63 -2.94 -3.91 10.63
N VAL A 64 -3.58 -4.10 11.78
CA VAL A 64 -2.99 -4.84 12.91
C VAL A 64 -2.70 -6.30 12.52
N GLN A 65 -3.58 -6.95 11.76
CA GLN A 65 -3.31 -8.29 11.22
C GLN A 65 -2.10 -8.30 10.29
N ASN A 66 -1.94 -7.30 9.43
CA ASN A 66 -0.75 -7.18 8.59
C ASN A 66 0.53 -7.04 9.40
N VAL A 67 0.48 -6.35 10.54
CA VAL A 67 1.59 -6.26 11.48
C VAL A 67 1.87 -7.62 12.12
N ASP A 68 0.85 -8.32 12.62
CA ASP A 68 1.04 -9.64 13.25
C ASP A 68 1.57 -10.71 12.28
N ASP A 69 1.22 -10.60 11.00
CA ASP A 69 1.64 -11.51 9.95
C ASP A 69 3.08 -11.23 9.43
N CYS A 70 3.73 -10.17 9.89
CA CYS A 70 5.11 -9.87 9.52
C CYS A 70 6.11 -10.88 10.12
N ALA A 71 7.28 -10.98 9.46
CA ALA A 71 8.41 -11.70 10.01
C ALA A 71 9.19 -10.79 10.97
N TYR A 72 9.54 -11.32 12.14
CA TYR A 72 10.33 -10.60 13.14
C TYR A 72 11.68 -11.29 13.36
N PRO A 73 12.76 -10.53 13.63
CA PRO A 73 14.05 -11.14 13.88
C PRO A 73 14.03 -12.08 15.10
N PRO A 74 14.81 -13.18 15.10
CA PRO A 74 14.85 -14.11 16.23
C PRO A 74 15.25 -13.42 17.53
N GLY A 75 14.51 -13.69 18.62
CA GLY A 75 14.81 -13.14 19.94
C GLY A 75 14.40 -11.68 20.14
N VAL A 76 13.76 -11.05 19.15
CA VAL A 76 13.18 -9.70 19.27
C VAL A 76 11.71 -9.82 19.66
N THR A 77 11.28 -9.02 20.63
CA THR A 77 9.86 -8.86 20.96
C THR A 77 9.20 -7.98 19.89
N PRO A 78 8.16 -8.45 19.18
CA PRO A 78 7.38 -7.62 18.27
C PRO A 78 6.81 -6.40 18.99
N THR A 79 6.86 -5.25 18.34
CA THR A 79 6.32 -3.99 18.84
C THR A 79 5.47 -3.34 17.77
N LEU A 80 4.40 -2.67 18.20
CA LEU A 80 3.55 -1.84 17.36
C LEU A 80 3.34 -0.50 18.06
N ARG A 81 3.63 0.60 17.36
CA ARG A 81 3.30 1.96 17.77
C ARG A 81 2.31 2.54 16.76
N LEU A 82 1.22 3.08 17.29
CA LEU A 82 0.20 3.79 16.53
C LEU A 82 0.26 5.27 16.90
N THR A 83 0.54 6.13 15.93
CA THR A 83 0.67 7.58 16.14
C THR A 83 -0.38 8.29 15.29
N HIS A 84 -1.26 9.05 15.93
CA HIS A 84 -2.13 10.02 15.24
C HIS A 84 -1.48 11.40 15.30
N GLU A 85 -1.01 11.92 14.17
CA GLU A 85 -0.33 13.21 14.08
C GLU A 85 -1.12 14.16 13.18
N THR A 86 -1.48 15.32 13.73
CA THR A 86 -2.24 16.37 13.03
C THR A 86 -1.34 17.54 12.61
N ARG A 87 -0.10 17.59 13.09
CA ARG A 87 0.86 18.66 12.79
C ARG A 87 1.72 18.27 11.60
N ARG A 88 1.62 19.08 10.55
CA ARG A 88 2.28 18.83 9.28
C ARG A 88 3.81 18.92 9.31
N GLU A 89 4.38 19.73 10.21
CA GLU A 89 5.84 19.81 10.36
C GLU A 89 6.44 18.54 10.99
N GLU A 90 5.68 17.87 11.85
CA GLU A 90 6.09 16.58 12.43
C GLU A 90 5.89 15.44 11.43
N PHE A 91 4.93 15.57 10.52
CA PHE A 91 4.69 14.59 9.46
C PHE A 91 5.93 14.31 8.59
N SER A 92 6.64 15.34 8.12
CA SER A 92 7.85 15.17 7.29
C SER A 92 8.99 14.46 8.03
N LYS A 93 8.91 14.32 9.36
CA LYS A 93 9.89 13.56 10.16
C LYS A 93 9.54 12.08 10.27
N LEU A 94 8.26 11.72 10.08
CA LEU A 94 7.74 10.37 10.26
C LEU A 94 7.65 9.59 8.94
N THR A 95 7.73 10.26 7.79
CA THR A 95 7.68 9.59 6.48
C THR A 95 8.48 10.35 5.43
N SER A 96 8.99 9.62 4.44
CA SER A 96 9.57 10.18 3.22
C SER A 96 8.51 10.67 2.22
N PHE A 97 7.22 10.43 2.50
CA PHE A 97 6.13 10.90 1.66
C PHE A 97 5.83 12.37 1.92
N GLU A 98 5.99 13.23 0.91
CA GLU A 98 5.54 14.61 0.98
C GLU A 98 4.07 14.69 0.55
N ALA A 99 3.15 14.66 1.52
CA ALA A 99 1.74 14.90 1.26
C ALA A 99 1.53 16.35 0.75
N GLU A 100 0.92 16.48 -0.43
CA GLU A 100 0.39 17.75 -0.90
C GLU A 100 -0.57 18.33 0.14
N ALA A 101 -0.54 19.66 0.25
CA ALA A 101 -0.99 20.43 1.40
C ALA A 101 -2.45 20.35 1.83
N SER A 102 -3.30 19.67 1.07
CA SER A 102 -4.69 20.07 0.97
C SER A 102 -5.72 18.97 1.21
N THR A 103 -5.36 17.77 1.68
CA THR A 103 -6.32 16.65 1.68
C THR A 103 -6.51 15.87 2.98
N ALA A 104 -5.72 16.04 4.03
CA ALA A 104 -5.87 15.25 5.27
C ALA A 104 -5.79 16.10 6.55
N ASP A 105 -6.75 15.90 7.46
CA ASP A 105 -6.83 16.54 8.79
C ASP A 105 -5.83 15.97 9.81
N GLY A 106 -5.24 14.81 9.48
CA GLY A 106 -4.25 14.12 10.30
C GLY A 106 -3.81 12.82 9.63
N LEU A 107 -2.71 12.26 10.11
CA LEU A 107 -2.19 10.98 9.67
C LEU A 107 -2.19 9.97 10.79
N LEU A 108 -2.46 8.73 10.42
CA LEU A 108 -2.32 7.57 11.28
C LEU A 108 -1.11 6.76 10.84
N VAL A 109 -0.06 6.76 11.66
CA VAL A 109 1.22 6.09 11.37
C VAL A 109 1.29 4.80 12.17
N PHE A 110 1.53 3.68 11.47
CA PHE A 110 1.79 2.37 12.06
C PHE A 110 3.27 2.07 11.94
N GLU A 111 3.93 1.88 13.08
CA GLU A 111 5.36 1.58 13.14
C GLU A 111 5.57 0.29 13.91
N HIS A 112 6.28 -0.66 13.30
CA HIS A 112 6.61 -1.94 13.92
C HIS A 112 8.01 -2.39 13.52
N ASN A 113 8.64 -3.21 14.37
CA ASN A 113 10.03 -3.65 14.24
C ASN A 113 10.17 -4.96 13.43
N GLU A 114 9.45 -5.06 12.32
CA GLU A 114 9.53 -6.22 11.45
C GLU A 114 10.88 -6.33 10.71
N SER A 115 11.07 -7.42 9.98
CA SER A 115 12.27 -7.68 9.18
C SER A 115 12.26 -6.97 7.83
N GLY A 116 11.12 -6.42 7.42
CA GLY A 116 10.92 -5.71 6.16
C GLY A 116 10.40 -6.61 5.05
N PHE A 117 10.11 -6.00 3.90
CA PHE A 117 9.66 -6.71 2.71
C PHE A 117 10.78 -7.38 1.94
N GLU A 118 10.51 -8.60 1.49
CA GLU A 118 11.23 -9.26 0.41
C GLU A 118 10.58 -8.93 -0.95
N GLU A 119 11.27 -9.22 -2.05
CA GLU A 119 10.77 -8.95 -3.41
C GLU A 119 9.35 -9.49 -3.64
N ARG A 120 9.08 -10.73 -3.20
CA ARG A 120 7.75 -11.34 -3.33
C ARG A 120 6.65 -10.52 -2.64
N ASN A 121 6.97 -9.85 -1.54
CA ASN A 121 6.00 -9.04 -0.80
C ASN A 121 5.67 -7.77 -1.59
N VAL A 122 6.69 -7.13 -2.17
CA VAL A 122 6.52 -5.95 -3.02
C VAL A 122 5.73 -6.28 -4.29
N ARG A 123 6.00 -7.42 -4.92
CA ARG A 123 5.21 -7.87 -6.08
C ARG A 123 3.75 -8.13 -5.71
N ALA A 124 3.51 -8.80 -4.58
CA ALA A 124 2.15 -9.11 -4.13
C ALA A 124 1.33 -7.86 -3.79
N ILE A 125 1.89 -6.86 -3.09
CA ILE A 125 1.16 -5.62 -2.77
C ILE A 125 0.86 -4.77 -4.02
N CYS A 126 1.60 -4.96 -5.11
CA CYS A 126 1.35 -4.30 -6.40
C CYS A 126 0.32 -5.04 -7.28
N ASP A 127 -0.28 -6.13 -6.79
CA ASP A 127 -1.27 -6.94 -7.50
C ASP A 127 -2.59 -7.04 -6.71
N ILE A 128 -3.71 -7.15 -7.44
CA ILE A 128 -5.05 -7.13 -6.82
C ILE A 128 -5.41 -8.46 -6.13
N ASP A 129 -4.86 -9.57 -6.61
CA ASP A 129 -5.24 -10.93 -6.18
C ASP A 129 -4.06 -11.74 -5.64
N LEU A 130 -2.87 -11.12 -5.49
CA LEU A 130 -1.70 -11.80 -4.97
C LEU A 130 -1.54 -11.51 -3.47
N SER A 131 -1.56 -12.58 -2.68
CA SER A 131 -1.15 -12.54 -1.28
C SER A 131 0.03 -13.46 -1.08
N THR A 132 1.06 -12.99 -0.37
CA THR A 132 2.20 -13.83 0.04
C THR A 132 1.86 -14.71 1.25
N LYS A 133 0.69 -14.53 1.86
CA LYS A 133 0.24 -15.30 3.01
C LYS A 133 -0.36 -16.62 2.54
N SER A 134 0.20 -17.75 2.97
CA SER A 134 -0.36 -19.06 2.67
C SER A 134 -1.69 -19.27 3.41
N ALA A 135 -2.64 -20.03 2.84
CA ALA A 135 -3.93 -20.30 3.49
C ALA A 135 -3.82 -20.95 4.89
N ALA A 136 -2.67 -21.55 5.20
CA ALA A 136 -2.35 -22.17 6.50
C ALA A 136 -1.93 -21.16 7.59
N GLN A 137 -1.64 -19.90 7.23
CA GLN A 137 -1.25 -18.81 8.15
C GLN A 137 -2.41 -17.90 8.53
N LYS A 138 -3.67 -18.25 8.23
CA LYS A 138 -4.84 -17.49 8.71
C LYS A 138 -4.88 -17.48 10.23
N ARG A 139 -4.30 -16.44 10.84
CA ARG A 139 -4.46 -16.12 12.25
C ARG A 139 -5.75 -15.35 12.42
N PHE A 140 -6.55 -15.79 13.40
CA PHE A 140 -7.94 -15.41 13.59
C PHE A 140 -8.08 -13.97 14.10
N ILE A 141 -8.12 -12.99 13.22
CA ILE A 141 -8.91 -11.76 13.40
C ILE A 141 -9.49 -11.43 12.02
N GLY A 142 -10.77 -11.01 11.94
CA GLY A 142 -11.42 -10.72 10.65
C GLY A 142 -12.06 -11.93 9.93
N ALA A 143 -12.49 -12.96 10.66
CA ALA A 143 -13.45 -13.90 10.09
C ALA A 143 -14.70 -13.12 9.65
N LYS A 144 -14.98 -13.14 8.35
CA LYS A 144 -16.35 -12.90 7.86
C LYS A 144 -17.30 -13.94 8.43
#